data_AF-A0AA40W7H1-F1
#
_entry.id   AF-A0AA40W7H1-F1
#
_cell.length_a   1.000
_cell.length_b   1.000
_cell.length_c   1.000
_cell.angle_alpha   90.00
_cell.angle_beta   90.00
_cell.angle_gamma   90.00
#
_symmetry.space_group_name_H-M   'P 1'
#
loop_
_entity.id
_entity.type
_entity.pdbx_description
1 polymer ?
#
loop_
_entity_poly.entity_id
_entity_poly.type
_entity_poly.pdbx_seq_one_letter_code
_entity_poly.pdbx_strand_id
1 'polypeptide(L)'
;MRGILSFGAYIPRLRLQREAIVRSHSWYDASLAAHRAGERSMCGYDEDAITMAVEAARDCLQGFDSPAVNDLLLASTSLPYASRLNASIVAQALNLAEDIGAIDVASSQRGATSALMQALRGGPGRSALVVASDRRKAKVASAQELLYGDAAGAVLVGDGEAIAEPLALESRSIDMADHYRGVGAATDTYWEERWIREEGHSAQIPQAISAALRQARLAPGQVDTLCVALPQKGAAQRIAKLAGIPPDRAHDTLAATVGNAGCAHPLLMLAHALGAATPGQVLVLVAFGQGVDVLVLRTTPALAALPGRLGAQGWLARGKAEDNYMKFLVFNDQLALERGMRADNDKLTPLSVEYRNRKAVHGFVGGRCRACGTAQWPRADICVNPACGASGTQEDLPFADTPARIMSYTADRLAYTPDPPACYGMVQFEGGGRLMMDYADMDEDELAVGVALRMSFRIKAYDAARGYTRYFWKATVANPKENRHGNGNS
;
A
#
# COMPACT_ATOMS: atom_id res chain seq x y z
N MET A 1 -1.43 20.55 18.69
CA MET A 1 -1.68 20.99 17.30
C MET A 1 -1.96 19.73 16.50
N ARG A 2 -2.94 19.77 15.57
CA ARG A 2 -3.28 18.62 14.74
C ARG A 2 -2.37 18.59 13.52
N GLY A 3 -1.76 17.44 13.24
CA GLY A 3 -0.87 17.28 12.10
C GLY A 3 -0.64 15.83 11.73
N ILE A 4 0.28 15.60 10.81
CA ILE A 4 0.73 14.26 10.47
C ILE A 4 1.65 13.79 11.59
N LEU A 5 1.31 12.67 12.23
CA LEU A 5 2.09 12.04 13.29
C LEU A 5 3.07 11.00 12.74
N SER A 6 2.71 10.37 11.62
CA SER A 6 3.45 9.25 11.06
C SER A 6 3.16 9.06 9.57
N PHE A 7 4.06 8.38 8.85
CA PHE A 7 3.89 8.01 7.45
C PHE A 7 4.43 6.60 7.18
N GLY A 8 3.91 5.97 6.13
CA GLY A 8 4.37 4.68 5.63
C GLY A 8 4.06 4.52 4.14
N ALA A 9 4.68 3.53 3.53
CA ALA A 9 4.44 3.19 2.13
C ALA A 9 4.46 1.67 1.94
N TYR A 10 3.99 1.23 0.78
CA TYR A 10 4.25 -0.11 0.26
C TYR A 10 4.39 -0.04 -1.25
N ILE A 11 5.38 -0.75 -1.77
CA ILE A 11 5.55 -0.98 -3.20
C ILE A 11 5.79 -2.49 -3.34
N PRO A 12 5.04 -3.21 -4.20
CA PRO A 12 5.24 -4.64 -4.46
C PRO A 12 6.70 -5.01 -4.70
N ARG A 13 7.09 -6.29 -4.62
CA ARG A 13 8.48 -6.68 -4.93
C ARG A 13 8.79 -6.59 -6.43
N LEU A 14 7.87 -7.01 -7.29
CA LEU A 14 8.13 -7.15 -8.73
C LEU A 14 8.12 -5.80 -9.48
N ARG A 15 9.06 -5.65 -10.42
CA ARG A 15 9.25 -4.47 -11.29
C ARG A 15 9.28 -4.91 -12.76
N LEU A 16 8.14 -4.80 -13.43
CA LEU A 16 8.05 -5.11 -14.85
C LEU A 16 8.82 -4.07 -15.66
N GLN A 17 9.83 -4.51 -16.40
CA GLN A 17 10.61 -3.65 -17.28
C GLN A 17 9.74 -3.19 -18.45
N ARG A 18 9.67 -1.88 -18.70
CA ARG A 18 8.83 -1.35 -19.79
C ARG A 18 9.26 -1.84 -21.15
N GLU A 19 10.55 -2.10 -21.33
CA GLU A 19 11.10 -2.73 -22.54
C GLU A 19 10.46 -4.09 -22.83
N ALA A 20 10.16 -4.90 -21.82
CA ALA A 20 9.51 -6.20 -22.03
C ALA A 20 8.11 -6.03 -22.66
N ILE A 21 7.34 -5.04 -22.19
CA ILE A 21 6.02 -4.69 -22.74
C ILE A 21 6.17 -4.13 -24.16
N VAL A 22 7.09 -3.19 -24.39
CA VAL A 22 7.33 -2.58 -25.71
C VAL A 22 7.71 -3.64 -26.74
N ARG A 23 8.65 -4.53 -26.40
CA ARG A 23 9.08 -5.62 -27.28
C ARG A 23 7.90 -6.48 -27.71
N SER A 24 7.04 -6.87 -26.78
CA SER A 24 5.86 -7.69 -27.04
C SER A 24 4.79 -7.03 -27.93
N HIS A 25 4.72 -5.69 -27.96
CA HIS A 25 3.73 -4.94 -28.75
C HIS A 25 4.30 -4.22 -29.97
N SER A 26 5.60 -4.33 -30.23
CA SER A 26 6.27 -3.65 -31.34
C SER A 26 5.67 -3.95 -32.73
N TRP A 27 5.04 -5.11 -32.89
CA TRP A 27 4.31 -5.49 -34.11
C TRP A 27 2.95 -4.78 -34.25
N TYR A 28 2.35 -4.36 -33.13
CA TYR A 28 1.02 -3.74 -33.07
C TYR A 28 1.10 -2.21 -33.08
N ASP A 29 1.94 -1.64 -32.22
CA ASP A 29 2.13 -0.19 -32.08
C ASP A 29 3.58 0.17 -31.74
N ALA A 30 4.32 0.64 -32.74
CA ALA A 30 5.70 1.07 -32.58
C ALA A 30 5.85 2.37 -31.76
N SER A 31 4.79 3.18 -31.62
CA SER A 31 4.84 4.45 -30.89
C SER A 31 5.06 4.26 -29.39
N LEU A 32 4.68 3.09 -28.84
CA LEU A 32 4.91 2.72 -27.44
C LEU A 32 6.39 2.72 -27.06
N ALA A 33 7.32 2.63 -28.04
CA ALA A 33 8.75 2.76 -27.80
C ALA A 33 9.14 4.08 -27.12
N ALA A 34 8.33 5.13 -27.23
CA ALA A 34 8.52 6.40 -26.52
C ALA A 34 8.48 6.24 -24.98
N HIS A 35 7.86 5.17 -24.48
CA HIS A 35 7.74 4.86 -23.05
C HIS A 35 8.69 3.75 -22.58
N ARG A 36 9.63 3.28 -23.41
CA ARG A 36 10.48 2.11 -23.11
C ARG A 36 11.37 2.24 -21.87
N ALA A 37 11.70 3.46 -21.47
CA ALA A 37 12.67 3.71 -20.41
C ALA A 37 12.06 3.52 -19.01
N GLY A 38 12.81 2.80 -18.17
CA GLY A 38 12.45 2.51 -16.78
C GLY A 38 11.55 1.29 -16.63
N GLU A 39 10.90 1.23 -15.48
CA GLU A 39 10.10 0.10 -15.03
C GLU A 39 8.78 0.55 -14.43
N ARG A 40 7.88 -0.40 -14.23
CA ARG A 40 6.69 -0.21 -13.40
C ARG A 40 6.64 -1.27 -12.31
N SER A 41 6.14 -0.87 -11.16
CA SER A 41 5.72 -1.80 -10.12
C SER A 41 4.56 -2.67 -10.62
N MET A 42 4.57 -3.94 -10.22
CA MET A 42 3.45 -4.86 -10.44
C MET A 42 3.20 -5.71 -9.20
N CYS A 43 1.94 -5.85 -8.82
CA CYS A 43 1.50 -6.82 -7.82
C CYS A 43 1.85 -8.25 -8.23
N GLY A 44 2.22 -9.09 -7.25
CA GLY A 44 2.17 -10.54 -7.35
C GLY A 44 0.74 -11.06 -7.52
N TYR A 45 0.60 -12.34 -7.82
CA TYR A 45 -0.71 -12.99 -8.02
C TYR A 45 -1.58 -13.01 -6.75
N ASP A 46 -0.98 -12.79 -5.59
CA ASP A 46 -1.60 -12.78 -4.27
C ASP A 46 -1.66 -11.40 -3.63
N GLU A 47 -1.52 -10.34 -4.43
CA GLU A 47 -1.60 -8.94 -4.01
C GLU A 47 -2.72 -8.16 -4.71
N ASP A 48 -3.34 -7.25 -3.97
CA ASP A 48 -4.31 -6.28 -4.45
C ASP A 48 -4.28 -4.98 -3.63
N ALA A 49 -5.25 -4.09 -3.88
CA ALA A 49 -5.36 -2.83 -3.16
C ALA A 49 -5.48 -3.02 -1.62
N ILE A 50 -6.10 -4.09 -1.13
CA ILE A 50 -6.26 -4.35 0.30
C ILE A 50 -4.94 -4.81 0.91
N THR A 51 -4.25 -5.76 0.28
CA THR A 51 -2.98 -6.27 0.82
C THR A 51 -1.92 -5.18 0.90
N MET A 52 -1.82 -4.35 -0.15
CA MET A 52 -0.89 -3.22 -0.17
C MET A 52 -1.25 -2.15 0.87
N ALA A 53 -2.56 -1.89 1.08
CA ALA A 53 -3.03 -0.96 2.10
C ALA A 53 -2.63 -1.40 3.52
N VAL A 54 -2.76 -2.71 3.82
CA VAL A 54 -2.34 -3.26 5.12
C VAL A 54 -0.84 -3.09 5.34
N GLU A 55 -0.01 -3.39 4.33
CA GLU A 55 1.45 -3.23 4.47
C GLU A 55 1.87 -1.77 4.64
N ALA A 56 1.29 -0.84 3.87
CA ALA A 56 1.58 0.59 4.01
C ALA A 56 1.14 1.13 5.38
N ALA A 57 -0.02 0.67 5.87
CA ALA A 57 -0.49 1.00 7.21
C ALA A 57 0.41 0.44 8.30
N ARG A 58 0.88 -0.81 8.18
CA ARG A 58 1.84 -1.39 9.14
C ARG A 58 3.15 -0.62 9.16
N ASP A 59 3.69 -0.25 7.99
CA ASP A 59 4.88 0.61 7.89
C ASP A 59 4.66 1.98 8.53
N CYS A 60 3.45 2.54 8.41
CA CYS A 60 3.06 3.80 9.04
C CYS A 60 2.94 3.69 10.57
N LEU A 61 2.41 2.59 11.09
CA LEU A 61 2.15 2.41 12.52
C LEU A 61 3.37 1.91 13.31
N GLN A 62 4.53 1.70 12.67
CA GLN A 62 5.73 1.22 13.37
C GLN A 62 6.13 2.16 14.51
N GLY A 63 6.33 1.55 15.68
CA GLY A 63 6.72 2.24 16.91
C GLY A 63 5.60 3.02 17.60
N PHE A 64 4.35 2.89 17.12
CA PHE A 64 3.18 3.28 17.87
C PHE A 64 2.56 2.01 18.47
N ASP A 65 2.45 1.93 19.80
CA ASP A 65 1.60 0.93 20.45
C ASP A 65 0.20 1.15 19.89
N SER A 66 -0.30 0.17 19.11
CA SER A 66 -1.50 0.25 18.26
C SER A 66 -2.29 1.50 18.59
N PRO A 67 -1.98 2.64 17.93
CA PRO A 67 -2.44 3.93 18.42
C PRO A 67 -3.95 3.84 18.48
N ALA A 68 -4.58 4.57 19.40
CA ALA A 68 -6.03 4.69 19.44
C ALA A 68 -6.52 5.37 18.14
N VAL A 69 -6.46 4.64 17.03
CA VAL A 69 -6.97 4.98 15.72
C VAL A 69 -8.46 5.00 15.89
N ASN A 70 -9.04 6.18 15.75
CA ASN A 70 -10.47 6.34 15.91
C ASN A 70 -11.17 6.26 14.56
N ASP A 71 -10.45 6.56 13.47
CA ASP A 71 -10.99 6.60 12.11
C ASP A 71 -9.99 5.98 11.12
N LEU A 72 -10.47 5.13 10.21
CA LEU A 72 -9.74 4.60 9.07
C LEU A 72 -10.40 5.08 7.76
N LEU A 73 -9.65 5.83 6.97
CA LEU A 73 -10.06 6.30 5.65
C LEU A 73 -9.24 5.57 4.59
N LEU A 74 -9.86 4.63 3.87
CA LEU A 74 -9.21 3.87 2.80
C LEU A 74 -9.57 4.46 1.43
N ALA A 75 -8.60 5.11 0.77
CA ALA A 75 -8.77 5.72 -0.53
C ALA A 75 -8.27 4.84 -1.68
N SER A 76 -9.10 4.57 -2.69
CA SER A 76 -8.70 3.73 -3.82
C SER A 76 -9.70 3.84 -4.97
N THR A 77 -9.20 3.66 -6.19
CA THR A 77 -10.00 3.48 -7.40
C THR A 77 -9.96 2.05 -7.90
N SER A 78 -9.51 1.07 -7.11
CA SER A 78 -9.35 -0.32 -7.54
C SER A 78 -9.68 -1.33 -6.42
N LEU A 79 -10.54 -0.94 -5.49
CA LEU A 79 -11.01 -1.82 -4.42
C LEU A 79 -11.69 -3.07 -4.98
N PRO A 80 -11.48 -4.24 -4.35
CA PRO A 80 -12.00 -5.52 -4.83
C PRO A 80 -13.52 -5.66 -4.64
N TYR A 81 -14.13 -4.92 -3.71
CA TYR A 81 -15.57 -5.00 -3.46
C TYR A 81 -16.30 -3.68 -3.73
N ALA A 82 -17.37 -3.78 -4.51
CA ALA A 82 -18.29 -2.66 -4.73
C ALA A 82 -19.33 -2.48 -3.61
N SER A 83 -19.70 -3.57 -2.90
CA SER A 83 -20.73 -3.58 -1.86
C SER A 83 -20.32 -4.44 -0.65
N ARG A 84 -19.13 -4.17 -0.13
CA ARG A 84 -18.60 -4.65 1.16
C ARG A 84 -17.59 -3.60 1.60
N LEU A 85 -17.62 -3.20 2.87
CA LEU A 85 -16.69 -2.20 3.38
C LEU A 85 -15.25 -2.71 3.32
N ASN A 86 -14.45 -2.18 2.42
CA ASN A 86 -13.08 -2.62 2.18
C ASN A 86 -12.16 -2.22 3.34
N ALA A 87 -12.34 -1.01 3.88
CA ALA A 87 -11.65 -0.51 5.07
C ALA A 87 -11.81 -1.45 6.28
N SER A 88 -12.94 -2.16 6.41
CA SER A 88 -13.14 -3.10 7.52
C SER A 88 -12.18 -4.30 7.47
N ILE A 89 -11.78 -4.73 6.26
CA ILE A 89 -10.81 -5.81 6.07
C ILE A 89 -9.43 -5.34 6.52
N VAL A 90 -9.05 -4.12 6.12
CA VAL A 90 -7.79 -3.48 6.52
C VAL A 90 -7.74 -3.28 8.04
N ALA A 91 -8.81 -2.76 8.65
CA ALA A 91 -8.89 -2.56 10.10
C ALA A 91 -8.70 -3.88 10.89
N GLN A 92 -9.37 -4.95 10.45
CA GLN A 92 -9.24 -6.27 11.09
C GLN A 92 -7.84 -6.86 10.91
N ALA A 93 -7.23 -6.71 9.72
CA ALA A 93 -5.85 -7.14 9.49
C ALA A 93 -4.82 -6.38 10.34
N LEU A 94 -5.12 -5.13 10.69
CA LEU A 94 -4.28 -4.31 11.57
C LEU A 94 -4.59 -4.52 13.06
N ASN A 95 -5.54 -5.39 13.42
CA ASN A 95 -6.07 -5.54 14.78
C ASN A 95 -6.53 -4.21 15.40
N LEU A 96 -7.09 -3.30 14.60
CA LEU A 96 -7.70 -2.09 15.14
C LEU A 96 -8.97 -2.45 15.94
N ALA A 97 -9.35 -1.56 16.87
CA ALA A 97 -10.56 -1.75 17.66
C ALA A 97 -11.82 -1.80 16.76
N GLU A 98 -12.85 -2.51 17.21
CA GLU A 98 -14.09 -2.66 16.42
C GLU A 98 -15.01 -1.43 16.53
N ASP A 99 -14.73 -0.50 17.44
CA ASP A 99 -15.48 0.74 17.68
C ASP A 99 -14.90 1.97 16.94
N ILE A 100 -14.09 1.74 15.91
CA ILE A 100 -13.56 2.80 15.04
C ILE A 100 -14.55 3.18 13.94
N GLY A 101 -14.46 4.41 13.44
CA GLY A 101 -15.02 4.79 12.16
C GLY A 101 -14.19 4.19 11.02
N ALA A 102 -14.84 3.62 9.99
CA ALA A 102 -14.15 3.12 8.81
C ALA A 102 -14.92 3.50 7.55
N ILE A 103 -14.26 4.12 6.58
CA ILE A 103 -14.88 4.54 5.31
C ILE A 103 -13.98 4.22 4.12
N ASP A 104 -14.62 3.90 3.00
CA ASP A 104 -13.98 3.80 1.69
C ASP A 104 -14.13 5.15 0.95
N VAL A 105 -13.03 5.70 0.42
CA VAL A 105 -12.99 6.93 -0.38
C VAL A 105 -12.65 6.55 -1.83
N ALA A 106 -13.60 6.70 -2.74
CA ALA A 106 -13.49 6.16 -4.10
C ALA A 106 -13.70 7.22 -5.19
N SER A 107 -13.65 6.77 -6.44
CA SER A 107 -14.10 7.49 -7.66
C SER A 107 -13.20 8.62 -8.18
N SER A 108 -12.16 9.03 -7.46
CA SER A 108 -11.24 10.08 -7.94
C SER A 108 -9.78 9.79 -7.58
N GLN A 109 -8.86 10.15 -8.49
CA GLN A 109 -7.40 10.02 -8.27
C GLN A 109 -6.85 10.99 -7.21
N ARG A 110 -7.58 12.05 -6.85
CA ARG A 110 -7.23 12.90 -5.69
C ARG A 110 -7.93 12.45 -4.39
N GLY A 111 -8.65 11.32 -4.41
CA GLY A 111 -9.41 10.84 -3.25
C GLY A 111 -8.57 10.73 -1.98
N ALA A 112 -7.31 10.31 -2.10
CA ALA A 112 -6.37 10.19 -0.98
C ALA A 112 -6.01 11.54 -0.34
N THR A 113 -5.71 12.57 -1.14
CA THR A 113 -5.43 13.91 -0.62
C THR A 113 -6.68 14.55 -0.05
N SER A 114 -7.84 14.34 -0.68
CA SER A 114 -9.13 14.78 -0.14
C SER A 114 -9.40 14.15 1.23
N ALA A 115 -9.18 12.84 1.38
CA ALA A 115 -9.30 12.14 2.66
C ALA A 115 -8.32 12.68 3.71
N LEU A 116 -7.06 12.92 3.33
CA LEU A 116 -6.05 13.52 4.21
C LEU A 116 -6.45 14.93 4.66
N MET A 117 -6.95 15.77 3.76
CA MET A 117 -7.43 17.10 4.12
C MET A 117 -8.60 17.05 5.11
N GLN A 118 -9.56 16.11 4.92
CA GLN A 118 -10.64 15.93 5.88
C GLN A 118 -10.12 15.44 7.24
N ALA A 119 -9.18 14.50 7.24
CA ALA A 119 -8.53 14.03 8.47
C ALA A 119 -7.80 15.15 9.21
N LEU A 120 -7.10 16.04 8.51
CA LEU A 120 -6.40 17.20 9.08
C LEU A 120 -7.34 18.32 9.55
N ARG A 121 -8.54 18.43 8.97
CA ARG A 121 -9.61 19.34 9.42
C ARG A 121 -10.43 18.79 10.58
N GLY A 122 -10.25 17.51 10.93
CA GLY A 122 -10.99 16.83 12.00
C GLY A 122 -10.87 17.49 13.38
N GLY A 123 -11.81 17.15 14.26
CA GLY A 123 -11.86 17.68 15.63
C GLY A 123 -10.74 17.15 16.55
N PRO A 124 -10.50 17.82 17.69
CA PRO A 124 -9.45 17.45 18.63
C PRO A 124 -9.74 16.09 19.30
N GLY A 125 -8.68 15.42 19.74
CA GLY A 125 -8.74 14.19 20.54
C GLY A 125 -9.03 12.92 19.74
N ARG A 126 -9.05 12.98 18.40
CA ARG A 126 -9.24 11.81 17.53
C ARG A 126 -8.05 11.60 16.60
N SER A 127 -7.55 10.38 16.47
CA SER A 127 -6.57 10.04 15.45
C SER A 127 -7.22 9.33 14.25
N ALA A 128 -6.75 9.65 13.05
CA ALA A 128 -7.25 9.11 11.80
C ALA A 128 -6.10 8.53 10.98
N LEU A 129 -6.21 7.25 10.62
CA LEU A 129 -5.32 6.58 9.70
C LEU A 129 -5.87 6.75 8.29
N VAL A 130 -5.14 7.46 7.43
CA VAL A 130 -5.48 7.62 6.03
C VAL A 130 -4.57 6.72 5.21
N VAL A 131 -5.14 5.78 4.47
CA VAL A 131 -4.42 4.83 3.64
C VAL A 131 -4.92 4.97 2.22
N ALA A 132 -4.03 5.02 1.25
CA ALA A 132 -4.38 4.99 -0.16
C ALA A 132 -3.63 3.87 -0.87
N SER A 133 -4.33 3.13 -1.72
CA SER A 133 -3.78 1.95 -2.37
C SER A 133 -4.45 1.71 -3.71
N ASP A 134 -3.66 1.52 -4.76
CA ASP A 134 -4.21 1.30 -6.09
C ASP A 134 -3.41 0.28 -6.90
N ARG A 135 -4.17 -0.60 -7.56
CA ARG A 135 -3.74 -1.59 -8.54
C ARG A 135 -4.63 -1.47 -9.77
N ARG A 136 -4.29 -0.54 -10.67
CA ARG A 136 -5.17 -0.19 -11.79
C ARG A 136 -4.89 -1.06 -13.01
N LYS A 137 -5.95 -1.63 -13.58
CA LYS A 137 -5.87 -2.35 -14.85
C LYS A 137 -5.84 -1.36 -16.02
N ALA A 138 -5.07 -1.69 -17.04
CA ALA A 138 -4.98 -0.95 -18.30
C ALA A 138 -5.39 -1.86 -19.47
N LYS A 139 -5.65 -1.28 -20.64
CA LYS A 139 -5.82 -2.08 -21.85
C LYS A 139 -4.47 -2.59 -22.31
N VAL A 140 -4.43 -3.83 -22.79
CA VAL A 140 -3.25 -4.40 -23.45
C VAL A 140 -2.83 -3.52 -24.63
N ALA A 141 -1.53 -3.31 -24.79
CA ALA A 141 -0.94 -2.46 -25.83
C ALA A 141 -1.30 -0.96 -25.72
N SER A 142 -1.58 -0.46 -24.51
CA SER A 142 -1.82 0.96 -24.26
C SER A 142 -0.63 1.64 -23.57
N ALA A 143 -0.50 2.95 -23.70
CA ALA A 143 0.48 3.72 -22.92
C ALA A 143 0.28 3.54 -21.41
N GLN A 144 -0.97 3.44 -20.94
CA GLN A 144 -1.31 3.24 -19.53
C GLN A 144 -0.74 1.92 -18.97
N GLU A 145 -0.66 0.86 -19.79
CA GLU A 145 -0.08 -0.43 -19.37
C GLU A 145 1.40 -0.28 -18.96
N LEU A 146 2.14 0.60 -19.64
CA LEU A 146 3.53 0.94 -19.36
C LEU A 146 3.67 1.94 -18.21
N LEU A 147 2.75 2.91 -18.15
CA LEU A 147 2.87 4.09 -17.30
C LEU A 147 2.24 3.93 -15.92
N TYR A 148 1.31 2.99 -15.74
CA TYR A 148 0.74 2.69 -14.43
C TYR A 148 1.72 1.94 -13.54
N GLY A 149 1.48 2.04 -12.23
CA GLY A 149 2.18 1.29 -11.20
C GLY A 149 1.18 0.85 -10.13
N ASP A 150 1.59 -0.12 -9.32
CA ASP A 150 0.84 -0.62 -8.18
C ASP A 150 1.57 -0.22 -6.89
N ALA A 151 0.92 0.52 -5.99
CA ALA A 151 1.53 0.92 -4.73
C ALA A 151 0.48 1.39 -3.71
N ALA A 152 0.94 1.56 -2.47
CA ALA A 152 0.17 2.18 -1.40
C ALA A 152 1.00 3.21 -0.60
N GLY A 153 0.30 4.16 0.01
CA GLY A 153 0.85 5.14 0.94
C GLY A 153 -0.10 5.33 2.12
N ALA A 154 0.44 5.58 3.31
CA ALA A 154 -0.35 5.76 4.51
C ALA A 154 0.20 6.91 5.37
N VAL A 155 -0.70 7.60 6.08
CA VAL A 155 -0.36 8.64 7.05
C VAL A 155 -1.27 8.54 8.26
N LEU A 156 -0.70 8.70 9.45
CA LEU A 156 -1.45 8.85 10.69
C LEU A 156 -1.59 10.33 11.01
N VAL A 157 -2.82 10.79 11.22
CA VAL A 157 -3.14 12.18 11.56
C VAL A 157 -3.73 12.24 12.95
N GLY A 158 -3.34 13.21 13.75
CA GLY A 158 -3.88 13.38 15.10
C GLY A 158 -3.30 14.59 15.81
N ASP A 159 -3.62 14.71 17.09
CA ASP A 159 -2.98 15.67 17.98
C ASP A 159 -1.72 15.05 18.60
N GLY A 160 -0.70 15.86 18.83
CA GLY A 160 0.54 15.43 19.49
C GLY A 160 1.77 16.06 18.87
N GLU A 161 2.89 15.37 18.98
CA GLU A 161 4.15 15.72 18.32
C GLU A 161 4.07 15.37 16.82
N ALA A 162 3.44 16.24 16.04
CA ALA A 162 3.32 16.07 14.60
C ALA A 162 4.69 16.17 13.93
N ILE A 163 5.02 15.23 13.04
CA ILE A 163 6.20 15.27 12.17
C ILE A 163 6.06 16.29 11.05
N ALA A 164 4.82 16.65 10.69
CA ALA A 164 4.52 17.68 9.73
C ALA A 164 3.19 18.38 10.08
N GLU A 165 3.23 19.71 10.13
CA GLU A 165 2.10 20.57 10.48
C GLU A 165 1.46 21.16 9.22
N PRO A 166 0.13 21.17 9.10
CA PRO A 166 -0.55 21.81 7.98
C PRO A 166 -0.52 23.33 8.13
N LEU A 167 0.06 24.02 7.15
CA LEU A 167 0.04 25.49 7.03
C LEU A 167 -1.14 25.99 6.20
N ALA A 168 -1.54 25.23 5.16
CA ALA A 168 -2.71 25.51 4.34
C ALA A 168 -3.23 24.23 3.68
N LEU A 169 -4.54 24.19 3.48
CA LEU A 169 -5.26 23.07 2.87
C LEU A 169 -6.26 23.64 1.85
N GLU A 170 -5.85 23.69 0.58
CA GLU A 170 -6.65 24.25 -0.51
C GLU A 170 -7.20 23.14 -1.41
N SER A 171 -8.48 23.23 -1.79
CA SER A 171 -9.10 22.28 -2.72
C SER A 171 -9.98 23.02 -3.72
N ARG A 172 -9.91 22.61 -4.98
CA ARG A 172 -10.75 23.08 -6.07
C ARG A 172 -11.38 21.87 -6.73
N SER A 173 -12.71 21.79 -6.73
CA SER A 173 -13.44 20.73 -7.42
C SER A 173 -13.90 21.23 -8.79
N ILE A 174 -13.62 20.48 -9.84
CA ILE A 174 -13.92 20.86 -11.22
C ILE A 174 -14.44 19.63 -11.94
N ASP A 175 -15.65 19.68 -12.49
CA ASP A 175 -16.17 18.60 -13.31
C ASP A 175 -15.49 18.61 -14.70
N MET A 176 -14.26 18.12 -14.71
CA MET A 176 -13.44 17.91 -15.89
C MET A 176 -13.16 16.42 -15.97
N ALA A 177 -13.90 15.72 -16.82
CA ALA A 177 -13.72 14.29 -17.08
C ALA A 177 -12.45 14.03 -17.90
N ASP A 178 -11.28 14.29 -17.31
CA ASP A 178 -9.96 14.02 -17.87
C ASP A 178 -9.76 12.52 -18.12
N HIS A 179 -10.27 11.71 -17.21
CA HIS A 179 -10.47 10.29 -17.37
C HIS A 179 -11.69 9.84 -16.56
N TYR A 180 -12.24 8.67 -16.90
CA TYR A 180 -13.33 8.05 -16.17
C TYR A 180 -13.32 6.54 -16.34
N ARG A 181 -13.96 5.84 -15.39
CA ARG A 181 -14.23 4.40 -15.50
C ARG A 181 -15.69 4.14 -15.17
N GLY A 182 -16.44 3.71 -16.18
CA GLY A 182 -17.87 3.40 -16.04
C GLY A 182 -18.10 2.18 -15.15
N VAL A 183 -19.31 2.06 -14.62
CA VAL A 183 -19.73 0.88 -13.84
C VAL A 183 -19.53 -0.39 -14.68
N GLY A 184 -18.84 -1.38 -14.11
CA GLY A 184 -18.53 -2.65 -14.77
C GLY A 184 -17.35 -2.59 -15.75
N ALA A 185 -16.79 -1.41 -16.06
CA ALA A 185 -15.60 -1.32 -16.90
C ALA A 185 -14.34 -1.72 -16.12
N ALA A 186 -13.49 -2.55 -16.72
CA ALA A 186 -12.26 -3.00 -16.07
C ALA A 186 -11.13 -1.96 -16.10
N THR A 187 -11.13 -1.07 -17.11
CA THR A 187 -10.03 -0.13 -17.39
C THR A 187 -10.56 1.28 -17.55
N ASP A 188 -9.75 2.27 -17.20
CA ASP A 188 -10.06 3.69 -17.40
C ASP A 188 -10.15 4.04 -18.90
N THR A 189 -10.97 5.05 -19.21
CA THR A 189 -11.01 5.74 -20.49
C THR A 189 -10.43 7.14 -20.30
N TYR A 190 -9.47 7.51 -21.16
CA TYR A 190 -8.84 8.83 -21.16
C TYR A 190 -9.34 9.68 -22.31
N TRP A 191 -9.39 10.99 -22.09
CA TRP A 191 -9.62 11.98 -23.14
C TRP A 191 -8.29 12.50 -23.73
N GLU A 192 -8.36 13.52 -24.58
CA GLU A 192 -7.22 14.13 -25.26
C GLU A 192 -6.17 14.68 -24.26
N GLU A 193 -4.97 14.08 -24.26
CA GLU A 193 -3.90 14.42 -23.31
C GLU A 193 -3.49 15.90 -23.36
N ARG A 194 -3.50 16.51 -24.55
CA ARG A 194 -3.18 17.92 -24.73
C ARG A 194 -4.17 18.81 -23.97
N TRP A 195 -5.46 18.55 -24.13
CA TRP A 195 -6.52 19.30 -23.45
C TRP A 195 -6.42 19.14 -21.93
N ILE A 196 -6.20 17.91 -21.45
CA ILE A 196 -5.99 17.62 -20.01
C ILE A 196 -4.82 18.42 -19.45
N ARG A 197 -3.70 18.45 -20.19
CA ARG A 197 -2.49 19.17 -19.79
C ARG A 197 -2.68 20.69 -19.77
N GLU A 198 -3.36 21.25 -20.77
CA GLU A 198 -3.53 22.69 -20.92
C GLU A 198 -4.61 23.21 -19.95
N GLU A 199 -5.83 22.70 -20.05
CA GLU A 199 -6.99 23.18 -19.28
C GLU A 199 -7.04 22.66 -17.84
N GLY A 200 -6.53 21.44 -17.61
CA GLY A 200 -6.48 20.83 -16.28
C GLY A 200 -5.21 21.21 -15.54
N HIS A 201 -4.07 20.70 -15.99
CA HIS A 201 -2.82 20.85 -15.24
C HIS A 201 -2.30 22.30 -15.25
N SER A 202 -2.10 22.88 -16.45
CA SER A 202 -1.41 24.16 -16.59
C SER A 202 -2.26 25.35 -16.15
N ALA A 203 -3.58 25.28 -16.36
CA ALA A 203 -4.49 26.34 -15.93
C ALA A 203 -4.88 26.23 -14.45
N GLN A 204 -5.17 25.03 -13.91
CA GLN A 204 -5.76 24.92 -12.57
C GLN A 204 -4.73 24.78 -11.45
N ILE A 205 -3.68 23.98 -11.66
CA ILE A 205 -2.74 23.65 -10.58
C ILE A 205 -1.95 24.87 -10.09
N PRO A 206 -1.34 25.71 -10.94
CA PRO A 206 -0.57 26.88 -10.46
C PRO A 206 -1.43 27.87 -9.68
N GLN A 207 -2.70 28.02 -10.06
CA GLN A 207 -3.65 28.87 -9.36
C GLN A 207 -3.96 28.33 -7.95
N ALA A 208 -4.18 27.00 -7.83
CA ALA A 208 -4.40 26.35 -6.54
C ALA A 208 -3.17 26.43 -5.63
N ILE A 209 -1.97 26.21 -6.18
CA ILE A 209 -0.71 26.39 -5.44
C ILE A 209 -0.59 27.82 -4.93
N SER A 210 -0.83 28.81 -5.79
CA SER A 210 -0.75 30.22 -5.41
C SER A 210 -1.75 30.59 -4.32
N ALA A 211 -2.97 30.03 -4.35
CA ALA A 211 -3.96 30.22 -3.31
C ALA A 211 -3.53 29.60 -1.98
N ALA A 212 -3.04 28.36 -2.00
CA ALA A 212 -2.54 27.67 -0.81
C ALA A 212 -1.35 28.39 -0.17
N LEU A 213 -0.39 28.87 -0.97
CA LEU A 213 0.76 29.64 -0.47
C LEU A 213 0.34 30.98 0.14
N ARG A 214 -0.64 31.68 -0.45
CA ARG A 214 -1.21 32.90 0.16
C ARG A 214 -1.87 32.61 1.50
N GLN A 215 -2.65 31.53 1.62
CA GLN A 215 -3.26 31.11 2.88
C GLN A 215 -2.18 30.80 3.95
N ALA A 216 -1.12 30.11 3.55
CA ALA A 216 0.04 29.80 4.39
C ALA A 216 0.94 31.01 4.67
N ARG A 217 0.69 32.16 4.02
CA ARG A 217 1.52 33.38 4.08
C ARG A 217 2.98 33.15 3.69
N LEU A 218 3.19 32.35 2.65
CA LEU A 218 4.51 32.01 2.12
C LEU A 218 4.69 32.55 0.69
N ALA A 219 5.91 33.00 0.39
CA ALA A 219 6.33 33.26 -0.98
C ALA A 219 6.73 31.94 -1.68
N PRO A 220 6.57 31.83 -3.01
CA PRO A 220 6.96 30.64 -3.77
C PRO A 220 8.41 30.18 -3.57
N GLY A 221 9.34 31.13 -3.38
CA GLY A 221 10.76 30.83 -3.11
C GLY A 221 11.04 30.19 -1.75
N GLN A 222 10.05 30.13 -0.85
CA GLN A 222 10.15 29.48 0.46
C GLN A 222 9.72 28.00 0.43
N VAL A 223 9.33 27.47 -0.73
CA VAL A 223 8.99 26.05 -0.88
C VAL A 223 10.29 25.25 -1.05
N ASP A 224 10.56 24.34 -0.12
CA ASP A 224 11.75 23.49 -0.15
C ASP A 224 11.55 22.27 -1.04
N THR A 225 10.33 21.72 -1.08
CA THR A 225 9.99 20.53 -1.86
C THR A 225 8.57 20.63 -2.41
N LEU A 226 8.42 20.44 -3.72
CA LEU A 226 7.14 20.45 -4.43
C LEU A 226 6.86 19.07 -5.02
N CYS A 227 5.91 18.35 -4.43
CA CYS A 227 5.42 17.07 -4.90
C CYS A 227 4.19 17.27 -5.79
N VAL A 228 4.34 17.13 -7.11
CA VAL A 228 3.21 17.16 -8.06
C VAL A 228 2.94 15.75 -8.55
N ALA A 229 1.83 15.15 -8.11
CA ALA A 229 1.43 13.78 -8.45
C ALA A 229 0.89 13.65 -9.89
N LEU A 230 1.72 14.04 -10.85
CA LEU A 230 1.49 13.90 -12.29
C LEU A 230 2.62 13.07 -12.89
N PRO A 231 2.33 11.95 -13.57
CA PRO A 231 3.37 11.01 -14.01
C PRO A 231 4.15 11.49 -15.23
N GLN A 232 3.71 12.54 -15.92
CA GLN A 232 4.34 12.98 -17.16
C GLN A 232 5.71 13.63 -16.89
N LYS A 233 6.73 13.21 -17.66
CA LYS A 233 8.08 13.76 -17.57
C LYS A 233 8.08 15.28 -17.70
N GLY A 234 8.73 15.96 -16.76
CA GLY A 234 8.85 17.41 -16.73
C GLY A 234 7.58 18.16 -16.29
N ALA A 235 6.47 17.47 -15.98
CA ALA A 235 5.23 18.14 -15.59
C ALA A 235 5.39 18.92 -14.28
N ALA A 236 6.00 18.30 -13.27
CA ALA A 236 6.25 18.95 -11.98
C ALA A 236 7.10 20.23 -12.14
N GLN A 237 8.17 20.19 -12.95
CA GLN A 237 9.04 21.35 -13.22
C GLN A 237 8.29 22.46 -13.97
N ARG A 238 7.43 22.10 -14.93
CA ARG A 238 6.58 23.08 -15.64
C ARG A 238 5.60 23.75 -14.68
N ILE A 239 4.92 22.97 -13.84
CA ILE A 239 4.00 23.49 -12.82
C ILE A 239 4.74 24.39 -11.82
N ALA A 240 5.91 23.98 -11.35
CA ALA A 240 6.76 24.79 -10.47
C ALA A 240 7.02 26.18 -11.09
N LYS A 241 7.50 26.21 -12.34
CA LYS A 241 7.77 27.45 -13.07
C LYS A 241 6.52 28.34 -13.18
N LEU A 242 5.37 27.76 -13.53
CA LEU A 242 4.11 28.51 -13.65
C LEU A 242 3.61 29.04 -12.30
N ALA A 243 3.90 28.34 -11.20
CA ALA A 243 3.56 28.77 -9.84
C ALA A 243 4.61 29.72 -9.22
N GLY A 244 5.67 30.06 -9.96
CA GLY A 244 6.78 30.89 -9.46
C GLY A 244 7.73 30.18 -8.48
N ILE A 245 7.62 28.86 -8.34
CA ILE A 245 8.50 28.03 -7.52
C ILE A 245 9.72 27.63 -8.37
N PRO A 246 10.95 27.67 -7.83
CA PRO A 246 12.14 27.20 -8.56
C PRO A 246 11.96 25.75 -9.06
N PRO A 247 12.18 25.45 -10.36
CA PRO A 247 11.89 24.13 -10.92
C PRO A 247 12.67 22.96 -10.31
N ASP A 248 13.84 23.23 -9.73
CA ASP A 248 14.68 22.27 -9.01
C ASP A 248 14.09 21.84 -7.66
N ARG A 249 13.06 22.54 -7.17
CA ARG A 249 12.28 22.12 -5.99
C ARG A 249 11.26 21.02 -6.31
N ALA A 250 11.03 20.72 -7.58
CA ALA A 250 10.15 19.62 -7.97
C ALA A 250 10.74 18.28 -7.52
N HIS A 251 10.01 17.59 -6.65
CA HIS A 251 10.38 16.27 -6.15
C HIS A 251 10.26 15.21 -7.26
N ASP A 252 11.02 14.11 -7.12
CA ASP A 252 10.87 12.95 -8.00
C ASP A 252 9.44 12.40 -7.91
N THR A 253 8.81 12.18 -9.07
CA THR A 253 7.46 11.61 -9.18
C THR A 253 7.46 10.09 -9.05
N LEU A 254 8.62 9.44 -9.00
CA LEU A 254 8.75 7.98 -9.02
C LEU A 254 8.17 7.33 -10.30
N ALA A 255 7.86 8.14 -11.33
CA ALA A 255 7.25 7.64 -12.56
C ALA A 255 8.18 6.70 -13.34
N ALA A 256 9.50 6.77 -13.15
CA ALA A 256 10.47 5.90 -13.84
C ALA A 256 10.70 4.56 -13.13
N THR A 257 10.39 4.45 -11.84
CA THR A 257 10.71 3.29 -10.97
C THR A 257 9.48 2.59 -10.41
N VAL A 258 8.37 3.31 -10.25
CA VAL A 258 7.10 2.77 -9.74
C VAL A 258 6.03 2.83 -10.83
N GLY A 259 5.98 3.94 -11.57
CA GLY A 259 4.83 4.30 -12.41
C GLY A 259 3.75 5.07 -11.63
N ASN A 260 2.66 5.38 -12.32
CA ASN A 260 1.52 6.10 -11.74
C ASN A 260 0.65 5.17 -10.88
N ALA A 261 0.76 5.29 -9.56
CA ALA A 261 -0.02 4.53 -8.60
C ALA A 261 -1.46 5.07 -8.35
N GLY A 262 -1.99 5.87 -9.28
CA GLY A 262 -3.38 6.35 -9.21
C GLY A 262 -3.65 7.17 -7.95
N CYS A 263 -4.72 6.82 -7.24
CA CYS A 263 -5.14 7.48 -6.01
C CYS A 263 -4.07 7.40 -4.90
N ALA A 264 -3.25 6.35 -4.89
CA ALA A 264 -2.19 6.19 -3.89
C ALA A 264 -0.96 7.07 -4.14
N HIS A 265 -0.78 7.54 -5.38
CA HIS A 265 0.45 8.20 -5.82
C HIS A 265 0.83 9.44 -5.00
N PRO A 266 -0.10 10.35 -4.64
CA PRO A 266 0.23 11.49 -3.79
C PRO A 266 0.75 11.10 -2.40
N LEU A 267 0.16 10.09 -1.75
CA LEU A 267 0.62 9.65 -0.42
C LEU A 267 1.95 8.88 -0.51
N LEU A 268 2.17 8.13 -1.59
CA LEU A 268 3.48 7.53 -1.86
C LEU A 268 4.57 8.60 -2.01
N MET A 269 4.31 9.65 -2.81
CA MET A 269 5.24 10.77 -2.98
C MET A 269 5.47 11.53 -1.66
N LEU A 270 4.42 11.71 -0.86
CA LEU A 270 4.53 12.32 0.47
C LEU A 270 5.43 11.50 1.40
N ALA A 271 5.22 10.18 1.47
CA ALA A 271 6.07 9.28 2.25
C ALA A 271 7.53 9.31 1.76
N HIS A 272 7.75 9.34 0.45
CA HIS A 272 9.09 9.48 -0.14
C HIS A 272 9.74 10.81 0.24
N ALA A 273 9.02 11.92 0.13
CA ALA A 273 9.55 13.24 0.47
C ALA A 273 9.83 13.37 1.98
N LEU A 274 8.91 12.94 2.85
CA LEU A 274 9.10 12.96 4.31
C LEU A 274 10.28 12.09 4.75
N GLY A 275 10.49 10.93 4.11
CA GLY A 275 11.63 10.06 4.40
C GLY A 275 13.00 10.66 4.06
N ALA A 276 13.05 11.72 3.25
CA ALA A 276 14.26 12.45 2.88
C ALA A 276 14.31 13.87 3.47
N ALA A 277 13.26 14.32 4.14
CA ALA A 277 13.12 15.69 4.61
C ALA A 277 13.89 15.93 5.93
N THR A 278 14.24 17.19 6.17
CA THR A 278 14.79 17.66 7.43
C THR A 278 13.78 18.55 8.17
N PRO A 279 13.92 18.75 9.50
CA PRO A 279 13.04 19.64 10.25
C PRO A 279 12.99 21.07 9.69
N GLY A 280 11.80 21.67 9.70
CA GLY A 280 11.56 23.07 9.32
C GLY A 280 11.29 23.30 7.83
N GLN A 281 11.42 22.28 6.98
CA GLN A 281 11.21 22.37 5.54
C GLN A 281 9.73 22.56 5.19
N VAL A 282 9.47 23.39 4.18
CA VAL A 282 8.14 23.59 3.59
C VAL A 282 7.95 22.63 2.42
N LEU A 283 7.02 21.70 2.58
CA LEU A 283 6.62 20.75 1.56
C LEU A 283 5.25 21.12 1.00
N VAL A 284 5.12 21.14 -0.32
CA VAL A 284 3.84 21.32 -1.02
C VAL A 284 3.48 20.04 -1.75
N LEU A 285 2.38 19.40 -1.34
CA LEU A 285 1.82 18.23 -2.02
C LEU A 285 0.64 18.65 -2.90
N VAL A 286 0.64 18.20 -4.15
CA VAL A 286 -0.39 18.50 -5.14
C VAL A 286 -0.90 17.21 -5.76
N ALA A 287 -2.22 17.04 -5.77
CA ALA A 287 -2.90 15.97 -6.50
C ALA A 287 -3.95 16.54 -7.46
N PHE A 288 -4.13 15.85 -8.59
CA PHE A 288 -5.11 16.20 -9.61
C PHE A 288 -6.04 15.01 -9.90
N GLY A 289 -7.31 15.29 -10.10
CA GLY A 289 -8.33 14.32 -10.49
C GLY A 289 -9.71 14.98 -10.41
N GLN A 290 -10.26 15.40 -11.55
CA GLN A 290 -11.46 16.24 -11.63
C GLN A 290 -11.43 17.42 -10.61
N GLY A 291 -10.32 18.14 -10.62
CA GLY A 291 -10.00 19.16 -9.60
C GLY A 291 -8.57 19.05 -9.08
N VAL A 292 -8.24 19.91 -8.12
CA VAL A 292 -6.90 20.02 -7.53
C VAL A 292 -7.01 20.06 -6.01
N ASP A 293 -6.21 19.25 -5.33
CA ASP A 293 -5.93 19.40 -3.89
C ASP A 293 -4.48 19.87 -3.71
N VAL A 294 -4.27 20.84 -2.82
CA VAL A 294 -2.94 21.33 -2.44
C VAL A 294 -2.83 21.38 -0.92
N LEU A 295 -1.82 20.69 -0.39
CA LEU A 295 -1.46 20.72 1.02
C LEU A 295 -0.10 21.40 1.16
N VAL A 296 -0.03 22.44 1.98
CA VAL A 296 1.23 23.07 2.38
C VAL A 296 1.54 22.62 3.79
N LEU A 297 2.67 21.92 3.95
CA LEU A 297 3.09 21.28 5.19
C LEU A 297 4.44 21.85 5.63
N ARG A 298 4.68 21.91 6.94
CA ARG A 298 5.99 22.21 7.52
C ARG A 298 6.46 21.04 8.35
N THR A 299 7.61 20.47 8.04
CA THR A 299 8.21 19.41 8.86
C THR A 299 8.69 19.95 10.19
N THR A 300 8.69 19.10 11.22
CA THR A 300 9.07 19.48 12.59
C THR A 300 10.27 18.65 13.07
N PRO A 301 10.87 18.99 14.23
CA PRO A 301 11.89 18.15 14.86
C PRO A 301 11.44 16.72 15.16
N ALA A 302 10.13 16.48 15.35
CA ALA A 302 9.60 15.15 15.64
C ALA A 302 9.87 14.15 14.50
N LEU A 303 10.02 14.64 13.27
CA LEU A 303 10.37 13.80 12.11
C LEU A 303 11.67 13.01 12.34
N ALA A 304 12.67 13.63 12.98
CA ALA A 304 13.96 12.99 13.25
C ALA A 304 13.90 11.96 14.39
N ALA A 305 12.90 12.07 15.27
CA ALA A 305 12.67 11.16 16.40
C ALA A 305 11.76 9.97 16.03
N LEU A 306 11.22 9.96 14.81
CA LEU A 306 10.26 8.96 14.38
C LEU A 306 10.94 7.56 14.31
N PRO A 307 10.30 6.50 14.86
CA PRO A 307 10.86 5.16 14.82
C PRO A 307 11.17 4.70 13.39
N GLY A 308 12.27 3.96 13.25
CA GLY A 308 12.74 3.46 11.95
C GLY A 308 11.69 2.59 11.27
N ARG A 309 11.55 2.78 9.96
CA ARG A 309 10.62 2.08 9.06
C ARG A 309 11.25 1.89 7.70
N LEU A 310 10.61 1.13 6.80
CA LEU A 310 11.11 1.04 5.43
C LEU A 310 10.86 2.34 4.70
N GLY A 311 9.65 2.90 4.82
CA GLY A 311 9.23 4.05 4.03
C GLY A 311 9.30 3.77 2.53
N ALA A 312 9.00 4.77 1.71
CA ALA A 312 9.01 4.58 0.25
C ALA A 312 10.40 4.14 -0.26
N GLN A 313 11.47 4.67 0.31
CA GLN A 313 12.86 4.33 -0.05
C GLN A 313 13.19 2.86 0.21
N GLY A 314 12.81 2.32 1.38
CA GLY A 314 13.07 0.93 1.72
C GLY A 314 12.29 -0.05 0.84
N TRP A 315 11.04 0.27 0.52
CA TRP A 315 10.22 -0.53 -0.41
C TRP A 315 10.70 -0.45 -1.85
N LEU A 316 11.21 0.71 -2.29
CA LEU A 316 11.86 0.87 -3.59
C LEU A 316 13.09 -0.04 -3.71
N ALA A 317 13.96 -0.03 -2.68
CA ALA A 317 15.21 -0.78 -2.67
C ALA A 317 15.03 -2.32 -2.72
N ARG A 318 13.82 -2.82 -2.44
CA ARG A 318 13.46 -4.25 -2.50
C ARG A 318 13.01 -4.71 -3.88
N GLY A 319 12.97 -3.81 -4.87
CA GLY A 319 12.51 -4.12 -6.21
C GLY A 319 13.30 -5.28 -6.85
N LYS A 320 12.58 -6.22 -7.46
CA LYS A 320 13.12 -7.28 -8.31
C LYS A 320 12.62 -7.08 -9.73
N ALA A 321 13.55 -6.93 -10.67
CA ALA A 321 13.21 -6.83 -12.09
C ALA A 321 12.48 -8.09 -12.59
N GLU A 322 11.47 -7.88 -13.43
CA GLU A 322 10.68 -8.90 -14.09
C GLU A 322 10.57 -8.53 -15.58
N ASP A 323 10.87 -9.50 -16.44
CA ASP A 323 10.85 -9.32 -17.91
C ASP A 323 9.77 -10.18 -18.57
N ASN A 324 9.07 -11.02 -17.79
CA ASN A 324 8.01 -11.88 -18.29
C ASN A 324 6.67 -11.14 -18.39
N TYR A 325 6.44 -10.50 -19.54
CA TYR A 325 5.19 -9.82 -19.83
C TYR A 325 3.95 -10.74 -19.77
N MET A 326 4.08 -12.01 -20.14
CA MET A 326 2.96 -12.96 -20.08
C MET A 326 2.56 -13.26 -18.63
N LYS A 327 3.53 -13.37 -17.72
CA LYS A 327 3.28 -13.49 -16.28
C LYS A 327 2.52 -12.27 -15.76
N PHE A 328 2.91 -11.07 -16.16
CA PHE A 328 2.18 -9.85 -15.83
C PHE A 328 0.72 -9.89 -16.29
N LEU A 329 0.44 -10.33 -17.53
CA LEU A 329 -0.93 -10.44 -18.03
C LEU A 329 -1.76 -11.46 -17.27
N VAL A 330 -1.18 -12.61 -16.93
CA VAL A 330 -1.86 -13.63 -16.11
C VAL A 330 -2.20 -13.08 -14.73
N PHE A 331 -1.25 -12.40 -14.08
CA PHE A 331 -1.47 -11.84 -12.74
C PHE A 331 -2.57 -10.76 -12.74
N ASN A 332 -2.77 -10.06 -13.86
CA ASN A 332 -3.79 -9.02 -14.02
C ASN A 332 -5.13 -9.51 -14.58
N ASP A 333 -5.33 -10.83 -14.68
CA ASP A 333 -6.51 -11.47 -15.28
C ASP A 333 -6.78 -11.01 -16.72
N GLN A 334 -5.73 -10.63 -17.46
CA GLN A 334 -5.81 -10.20 -18.86
C GLN A 334 -5.49 -11.34 -19.83
N LEU A 335 -4.88 -12.41 -19.31
CA LEU A 335 -4.61 -13.63 -20.06
C LEU A 335 -5.09 -14.84 -19.28
N ALA A 336 -5.97 -15.64 -19.90
CA ALA A 336 -6.43 -16.89 -19.33
C ALA A 336 -5.31 -17.95 -19.36
N LEU A 337 -5.06 -18.58 -18.21
CA LEU A 337 -4.12 -19.67 -18.06
C LEU A 337 -4.87 -21.01 -18.07
N GLU A 338 -4.34 -22.03 -18.74
CA GLU A 338 -4.76 -23.43 -18.55
C GLU A 338 -4.18 -23.89 -17.21
N ARG A 339 -5.03 -24.24 -16.24
CA ARG A 339 -4.64 -24.44 -14.84
C ARG A 339 -4.58 -25.92 -14.43
N GLY A 340 -5.10 -26.80 -15.28
CA GLY A 340 -5.26 -28.22 -15.01
C GLY A 340 -6.23 -28.55 -13.86
N MET A 341 -6.54 -29.83 -13.72
CA MET A 341 -7.52 -30.35 -12.74
C MET A 341 -7.16 -30.06 -11.28
N ARG A 342 -5.88 -29.78 -10.97
CA ARG A 342 -5.46 -29.43 -9.59
C ARG A 342 -5.86 -28.02 -9.17
N ALA A 343 -6.23 -27.16 -10.12
CA ALA A 343 -6.79 -25.84 -9.83
C ALA A 343 -8.31 -25.88 -9.61
N ASP A 344 -8.98 -26.96 -10.06
CA ASP A 344 -10.42 -27.13 -10.03
C ASP A 344 -10.92 -27.61 -8.66
N ASN A 345 -10.92 -26.69 -7.71
CA ASN A 345 -11.49 -26.90 -6.38
C ASN A 345 -12.51 -25.80 -6.07
N ASP A 346 -13.68 -26.15 -5.52
CA ASP A 346 -14.62 -25.15 -4.99
C ASP A 346 -13.97 -24.43 -3.81
N LYS A 347 -14.02 -23.10 -3.84
CA LYS A 347 -13.38 -22.20 -2.89
C LYS A 347 -14.39 -21.46 -2.01
N LEU A 348 -15.59 -22.02 -1.89
CA LEU A 348 -16.65 -21.50 -1.03
C LEU A 348 -16.11 -21.13 0.35
N THR A 349 -16.43 -19.92 0.78
CA THR A 349 -16.09 -19.42 2.12
C THR A 349 -17.34 -19.45 2.99
N PRO A 350 -17.39 -20.29 4.04
CA PRO A 350 -18.48 -20.23 5.01
C PRO A 350 -18.40 -18.92 5.82
N LEU A 351 -19.08 -17.87 5.36
CA LEU A 351 -18.94 -16.50 5.89
C LEU A 351 -19.23 -16.40 7.40
N SER A 352 -20.15 -17.22 7.92
CA SER A 352 -20.44 -17.28 9.35
C SER A 352 -19.29 -17.87 10.17
N VAL A 353 -18.52 -18.80 9.60
CA VAL A 353 -17.32 -19.36 10.23
C VAL A 353 -16.17 -18.36 10.16
N GLU A 354 -16.00 -17.70 9.02
CA GLU A 354 -15.02 -16.61 8.88
C GLU A 354 -15.28 -15.50 9.90
N TYR A 355 -16.53 -15.05 10.05
CA TYR A 355 -16.90 -14.03 11.04
C TYR A 355 -16.59 -14.44 12.48
N ARG A 356 -16.95 -15.68 12.87
CA ARG A 356 -16.66 -16.20 14.22
C ARG A 356 -15.17 -16.32 14.50
N ASN A 357 -14.37 -16.60 13.46
CA ASN A 357 -12.93 -16.75 13.57
C ASN A 357 -12.15 -15.54 13.05
N ARG A 358 -12.79 -14.38 12.83
CA ARG A 358 -12.19 -13.22 12.14
C ARG A 358 -10.90 -12.73 12.79
N LYS A 359 -10.80 -12.81 14.12
CA LYS A 359 -9.57 -12.48 14.86
C LYS A 359 -8.40 -13.38 14.47
N ALA A 360 -8.64 -14.69 14.32
CA ALA A 360 -7.62 -15.61 13.85
C ALA A 360 -7.35 -15.44 12.35
N VAL A 361 -8.40 -15.31 11.52
CA VAL A 361 -8.24 -15.27 10.06
C VAL A 361 -7.64 -13.95 9.57
N HIS A 362 -8.23 -12.82 9.94
CA HIS A 362 -7.78 -11.50 9.48
C HIS A 362 -6.77 -10.90 10.45
N GLY A 363 -7.03 -10.93 11.75
CA GLY A 363 -6.12 -10.34 12.76
C GLY A 363 -4.86 -11.15 13.07
N PHE A 364 -4.76 -12.40 12.58
CA PHE A 364 -3.69 -13.33 12.95
C PHE A 364 -3.50 -13.47 14.47
N VAL A 365 -4.63 -13.51 15.20
CA VAL A 365 -4.66 -13.60 16.66
C VAL A 365 -4.76 -15.05 17.11
N GLY A 366 -3.73 -15.51 17.82
CA GLY A 366 -3.66 -16.80 18.47
C GLY A 366 -3.95 -16.67 19.97
N GLY A 367 -3.32 -17.55 20.76
CA GLY A 367 -3.52 -17.61 22.21
C GLY A 367 -2.22 -17.47 23.00
N ARG A 368 -2.28 -16.82 24.17
CA ARG A 368 -1.28 -16.90 25.22
C ARG A 368 -1.91 -17.44 26.49
N CYS A 369 -1.34 -18.50 27.07
CA CYS A 369 -1.82 -19.04 28.33
C CYS A 369 -1.46 -18.13 29.51
N ARG A 370 -2.45 -17.60 30.25
CA ARG A 370 -2.21 -16.81 31.48
C ARG A 370 -1.47 -17.57 32.57
N ALA A 371 -1.59 -18.89 32.62
CA ALA A 371 -1.01 -19.70 33.69
C ALA A 371 0.50 -19.95 33.52
N CYS A 372 0.99 -20.03 32.28
CA CYS A 372 2.39 -20.40 32.00
C CYS A 372 3.07 -19.57 30.90
N GLY A 373 2.38 -18.60 30.32
CA GLY A 373 2.91 -17.72 29.28
C GLY A 373 3.06 -18.35 27.89
N THR A 374 2.72 -19.63 27.71
CA THR A 374 2.89 -20.32 26.41
C THR A 374 2.06 -19.64 25.31
N ALA A 375 2.75 -19.15 24.27
CA ALA A 375 2.15 -18.71 23.03
C ALA A 375 1.78 -19.92 22.16
N GLN A 376 0.58 -19.93 21.59
CA GLN A 376 0.07 -21.04 20.80
C GLN A 376 -0.74 -20.58 19.59
N TRP A 377 -0.52 -21.30 18.49
CA TRP A 377 -1.28 -21.18 17.25
C TRP A 377 -1.64 -22.59 16.75
N PRO A 378 -2.90 -22.84 16.34
CA PRO A 378 -4.07 -21.99 16.54
C PRO A 378 -4.44 -21.86 18.03
N ARG A 379 -5.28 -20.87 18.37
CA ARG A 379 -5.87 -20.77 19.71
C ARG A 379 -6.75 -22.01 19.98
N ALA A 380 -6.62 -22.58 21.17
CA ALA A 380 -7.43 -23.70 21.65
C ALA A 380 -7.71 -23.54 23.14
N ASP A 381 -8.82 -24.07 23.65
CA ASP A 381 -9.24 -23.85 25.04
C ASP A 381 -8.26 -24.40 26.07
N ILE A 382 -7.50 -25.43 25.70
CA ILE A 382 -6.50 -26.09 26.54
C ILE A 382 -5.11 -25.60 26.13
N CYS A 383 -4.28 -25.30 27.13
CA CYS A 383 -2.89 -24.96 26.93
C CYS A 383 -2.11 -26.14 26.33
N VAL A 384 -1.44 -25.91 25.20
CA VAL A 384 -0.65 -26.95 24.49
C VAL A 384 0.63 -27.36 25.22
N ASN A 385 1.05 -26.62 26.26
CA ASN A 385 2.22 -26.97 27.05
C ASN A 385 1.91 -28.23 27.90
N PRO A 386 2.62 -29.36 27.68
CA PRO A 386 2.35 -30.62 28.39
C PRO A 386 2.52 -30.52 29.90
N ALA A 387 3.34 -29.59 30.39
CA ALA A 387 3.53 -29.34 31.82
C ALA A 387 2.43 -28.46 32.43
N CYS A 388 1.58 -27.82 31.61
CA CYS A 388 0.52 -26.91 32.08
C CYS A 388 -0.87 -27.53 31.94
N GLY A 389 -1.31 -27.86 30.72
CA GLY A 389 -2.64 -28.42 30.45
C GLY A 389 -3.84 -27.60 30.94
N ALA A 390 -3.64 -26.34 31.39
CA ALA A 390 -4.71 -25.52 31.94
C ALA A 390 -5.75 -25.17 30.87
N SER A 391 -7.03 -25.17 31.26
CA SER A 391 -8.16 -24.85 30.40
C SER A 391 -8.72 -23.47 30.71
N GLY A 392 -9.25 -22.77 29.71
CA GLY A 392 -9.88 -21.44 29.87
C GLY A 392 -8.90 -20.31 30.16
N THR A 393 -7.59 -20.54 29.96
CA THR A 393 -6.51 -19.59 30.30
C THR A 393 -6.02 -18.75 29.12
N GLN A 394 -6.58 -18.91 27.92
CA GLN A 394 -6.09 -18.22 26.72
C GLN A 394 -6.50 -16.75 26.70
N GLU A 395 -5.53 -15.88 26.48
CA GLU A 395 -5.68 -14.49 26.06
C GLU A 395 -5.33 -14.33 24.58
N ASP A 396 -5.92 -13.33 23.94
CA ASP A 396 -5.61 -12.97 22.56
C ASP A 396 -4.13 -12.55 22.46
N LEU A 397 -3.39 -13.15 21.52
CA LEU A 397 -2.00 -12.81 21.20
C LEU A 397 -1.86 -12.60 19.68
N PRO A 398 -1.61 -11.38 19.20
CA PRO A 398 -1.33 -11.13 17.78
C PRO A 398 0.01 -11.73 17.35
N PHE A 399 0.03 -12.50 16.27
CA PHE A 399 1.24 -13.09 15.69
C PHE A 399 1.79 -12.33 14.48
N ALA A 400 1.05 -11.34 13.95
CA ALA A 400 1.35 -10.71 12.66
C ALA A 400 2.73 -10.03 12.62
N ASP A 401 3.13 -9.43 13.74
CA ASP A 401 4.42 -8.76 13.91
C ASP A 401 5.39 -9.57 14.80
N THR A 402 5.03 -10.82 15.15
CA THR A 402 5.92 -11.71 15.90
C THR A 402 6.99 -12.25 14.95
N PRO A 403 8.30 -12.08 15.26
CA PRO A 403 9.37 -12.63 14.44
C PRO A 403 9.24 -14.15 14.32
N ALA A 404 9.58 -14.69 13.16
CA ALA A 404 9.46 -16.11 12.88
C ALA A 404 10.64 -16.64 12.06
N ARG A 405 10.73 -17.95 11.91
CA ARG A 405 11.74 -18.60 11.07
C ARG A 405 11.20 -19.85 10.37
N ILE A 406 11.82 -20.21 9.24
CA ILE A 406 11.54 -21.47 8.54
C ILE A 406 11.99 -22.64 9.43
N MET A 407 11.09 -23.57 9.74
CA MET A 407 11.40 -24.84 10.39
C MET A 407 11.52 -25.99 9.39
N SER A 408 10.66 -25.99 8.37
CA SER A 408 10.75 -26.88 7.20
C SER A 408 10.19 -26.15 5.98
N TYR A 409 10.58 -26.58 4.78
CA TYR A 409 10.10 -25.99 3.53
C TYR A 409 9.94 -27.04 2.44
N THR A 410 9.16 -26.70 1.42
CA THR A 410 8.96 -27.47 0.20
C THR A 410 8.78 -26.51 -0.96
N ALA A 411 9.40 -26.82 -2.10
CA ALA A 411 9.18 -26.17 -3.39
C ALA A 411 8.45 -27.17 -4.31
N ASP A 412 7.12 -27.10 -4.32
CA ASP A 412 6.26 -28.08 -4.98
C ASP A 412 5.97 -27.66 -6.42
N ARG A 413 6.34 -28.50 -7.39
CA ARG A 413 6.08 -28.30 -8.83
C ARG A 413 4.83 -29.04 -9.33
N LEU A 414 4.19 -29.84 -8.48
CA LEU A 414 2.99 -30.61 -8.80
C LEU A 414 1.71 -29.86 -8.39
N ALA A 415 1.74 -29.15 -7.26
CA ALA A 415 0.65 -28.29 -6.84
C ALA A 415 0.47 -27.11 -7.79
N TYR A 416 -0.79 -26.74 -8.05
CA TYR A 416 -1.08 -25.55 -8.85
C TYR A 416 -0.77 -24.27 -8.06
N THR A 417 0.01 -23.39 -8.66
CA THR A 417 0.19 -21.99 -8.26
C THR A 417 0.33 -21.14 -9.53
N PRO A 418 -0.16 -19.89 -9.53
CA PRO A 418 0.09 -18.97 -10.65
C PRO A 418 1.57 -18.63 -10.87
N ASP A 419 2.41 -18.79 -9.84
CA ASP A 419 3.85 -18.55 -9.89
C ASP A 419 4.62 -19.78 -9.36
N PRO A 420 4.90 -20.79 -10.22
CA PRO A 420 5.56 -22.01 -9.79
C PRO A 420 7.06 -21.80 -9.50
N PRO A 421 7.64 -22.55 -8.53
CA PRO A 421 7.00 -23.59 -7.71
C PRO A 421 6.15 -23.02 -6.56
N ALA A 422 5.22 -23.84 -6.04
CA ALA A 422 4.49 -23.50 -4.83
C ALA A 422 5.42 -23.69 -3.62
N CYS A 423 5.83 -22.59 -3.00
CA CYS A 423 6.71 -22.58 -1.84
C CYS A 423 5.90 -22.49 -0.55
N TYR A 424 6.02 -23.49 0.33
CA TYR A 424 5.33 -23.52 1.62
C TYR A 424 6.10 -24.37 2.65
N GLY A 425 5.75 -24.23 3.92
CA GLY A 425 6.39 -25.02 4.96
C GLY A 425 5.97 -24.67 6.38
N MET A 426 6.61 -25.31 7.36
CA MET A 426 6.34 -25.05 8.76
C MET A 426 7.11 -23.82 9.22
N VAL A 427 6.38 -22.83 9.73
CA VAL A 427 6.91 -21.60 10.33
C VAL A 427 6.87 -21.73 11.85
N GLN A 428 7.96 -21.34 12.51
CA GLN A 428 8.04 -21.26 13.96
C GLN A 428 8.20 -19.80 14.42
N PHE A 429 7.29 -19.36 15.28
CA PHE A 429 7.30 -18.02 15.86
C PHE A 429 8.18 -17.96 17.11
N GLU A 430 8.76 -16.80 17.38
CA GLU A 430 9.39 -16.52 18.67
C GLU A 430 8.34 -16.56 19.80
N GLY A 431 8.74 -17.08 20.96
CA GLY A 431 7.82 -17.29 22.10
C GLY A 431 6.91 -18.52 22.00
N GLY A 432 6.81 -19.18 20.84
CA GLY A 432 6.01 -20.39 20.64
C GLY A 432 4.95 -20.24 19.57
N GLY A 433 4.28 -21.33 19.19
CA GLY A 433 3.38 -21.37 18.05
C GLY A 433 4.05 -21.83 16.76
N ARG A 434 3.34 -22.67 16.00
CA ARG A 434 3.79 -23.20 14.71
C ARG A 434 2.62 -23.23 13.75
N LEU A 435 2.87 -22.93 12.49
CA LEU A 435 1.86 -22.92 11.45
C LEU A 435 2.47 -23.35 10.12
N MET A 436 1.76 -24.19 9.37
CA MET A 436 2.05 -24.40 7.95
C MET A 436 1.61 -23.18 7.16
N MET A 437 2.53 -22.54 6.44
CA MET A 437 2.28 -21.29 5.72
C MET A 437 2.80 -21.37 4.29
N ASP A 438 2.11 -20.70 3.38
CA ASP A 438 2.66 -20.39 2.07
C ASP A 438 3.71 -19.27 2.23
N TYR A 439 4.76 -19.35 1.44
CA TYR A 439 5.76 -18.31 1.32
C TYR A 439 5.39 -17.36 0.16
N ALA A 440 5.59 -16.07 0.36
CA ALA A 440 5.47 -15.05 -0.68
C ALA A 440 6.78 -14.26 -0.78
N ASP A 441 7.02 -13.65 -1.94
CA ASP A 441 8.22 -12.84 -2.21
C ASP A 441 9.55 -13.56 -1.99
N MET A 442 9.57 -14.89 -2.15
CA MET A 442 10.74 -15.72 -1.90
C MET A 442 10.97 -16.66 -3.09
N ASP A 443 12.16 -16.60 -3.64
CA ASP A 443 12.62 -17.48 -4.71
C ASP A 443 13.07 -18.84 -4.13
N GLU A 444 13.09 -19.88 -4.96
CA GLU A 444 13.37 -21.25 -4.50
C GLU A 444 14.78 -21.39 -3.87
N ASP A 445 15.75 -20.63 -4.37
CA ASP A 445 17.12 -20.59 -3.88
C ASP A 445 17.29 -19.81 -2.57
N GLU A 446 16.28 -19.03 -2.17
CA GLU A 446 16.24 -18.32 -0.88
C GLU A 446 15.69 -19.23 0.26
N LEU A 447 15.14 -20.41 -0.07
CA LEU A 447 14.55 -21.31 0.91
C LEU A 447 15.61 -22.09 1.69
N ALA A 448 15.72 -21.79 2.99
CA ALA A 448 16.53 -22.56 3.92
C ALA A 448 15.93 -22.58 5.34
N VAL A 449 16.19 -23.65 6.09
CA VAL A 449 15.83 -23.73 7.52
C VAL A 449 16.55 -22.63 8.28
N GLY A 450 15.82 -21.92 9.15
CA GLY A 450 16.36 -20.84 9.97
C GLY A 450 16.29 -19.46 9.32
N VAL A 451 15.91 -19.32 8.04
CA VAL A 451 15.65 -18.02 7.42
C VAL A 451 14.63 -17.24 8.24
N ALA A 452 14.95 -16.00 8.58
CA ALA A 452 14.09 -15.12 9.34
C ALA A 452 12.91 -14.65 8.47
N LEU A 453 11.71 -14.70 9.06
CA LEU A 453 10.45 -14.44 8.40
C LEU A 453 9.67 -13.34 9.12
N ARG A 454 8.92 -12.58 8.33
CA ARG A 454 7.82 -11.71 8.76
C ARG A 454 6.52 -12.17 8.12
N MET A 455 5.39 -11.83 8.71
CA MET A 455 4.09 -12.12 8.11
C MET A 455 3.69 -10.96 7.19
N SER A 456 3.04 -11.28 6.07
CA SER A 456 2.43 -10.32 5.18
C SER A 456 1.00 -10.72 4.86
N PHE A 457 0.09 -9.74 4.86
CA PHE A 457 -1.32 -9.98 4.57
C PHE A 457 -1.50 -10.12 3.06
N ARG A 458 -1.96 -11.29 2.61
CA ARG A 458 -2.01 -11.67 1.20
C ARG A 458 -3.37 -12.25 0.82
N ILE A 459 -3.60 -12.38 -0.46
CA ILE A 459 -4.74 -13.13 -0.98
C ILE A 459 -4.42 -14.61 -0.87
N LYS A 460 -5.25 -15.32 -0.11
CA LYS A 460 -5.13 -16.77 0.03
C LYS A 460 -5.79 -17.49 -1.15
N ALA A 461 -6.94 -16.99 -1.59
CA ALA A 461 -7.69 -17.58 -2.69
C ALA A 461 -8.79 -16.65 -3.23
N TYR A 462 -9.03 -16.74 -4.53
CA TYR A 462 -10.21 -16.16 -5.18
C TYR A 462 -11.26 -17.23 -5.44
N ASP A 463 -12.50 -16.99 -4.97
CA ASP A 463 -13.71 -17.70 -5.39
C ASP A 463 -14.32 -16.94 -6.57
N ALA A 464 -13.85 -17.27 -7.78
CA ALA A 464 -14.29 -16.63 -9.02
C ALA A 464 -15.79 -16.86 -9.31
N ALA A 465 -16.35 -17.98 -8.85
CA ALA A 465 -17.76 -18.30 -9.08
C ALA A 465 -18.69 -17.36 -8.30
N ARG A 466 -18.24 -16.86 -7.14
CA ARG A 466 -19.04 -16.00 -6.25
C ARG A 466 -18.50 -14.57 -6.13
N GLY A 467 -17.37 -14.26 -6.77
CA GLY A 467 -16.73 -12.95 -6.70
C GLY A 467 -16.21 -12.62 -5.30
N TYR A 468 -15.70 -13.61 -4.56
CA TYR A 468 -15.22 -13.44 -3.19
C TYR A 468 -13.71 -13.67 -3.07
N THR A 469 -13.00 -12.71 -2.50
CA THR A 469 -11.57 -12.80 -2.19
C THR A 469 -11.37 -13.19 -0.73
N ARG A 470 -10.69 -14.32 -0.50
CA ARG A 470 -10.20 -14.73 0.82
C ARG A 470 -8.81 -14.18 1.06
N TYR A 471 -8.64 -13.48 2.17
CA TYR A 471 -7.36 -12.98 2.64
C TYR A 471 -6.85 -13.81 3.81
N PHE A 472 -5.54 -13.97 3.89
CA PHE A 472 -4.85 -14.58 5.02
C PHE A 472 -3.38 -14.17 5.03
N TRP A 473 -2.67 -14.53 6.08
CA TRP A 473 -1.25 -14.21 6.23
C TRP A 473 -0.37 -15.26 5.54
N LYS A 474 0.63 -14.78 4.81
CA LYS A 474 1.73 -15.59 4.26
C LYS A 474 3.04 -15.13 4.89
N ALA A 475 4.05 -15.99 4.84
CA ALA A 475 5.38 -15.65 5.34
C ALA A 475 6.26 -15.08 4.21
N THR A 476 7.00 -14.01 4.50
CA THR A 476 7.99 -13.42 3.58
C THR A 476 9.33 -13.27 4.31
N VAL A 477 10.43 -13.11 3.57
CA VAL A 477 11.74 -12.82 4.17
C VAL A 477 11.65 -11.56 5.03
N ALA A 478 12.14 -11.62 6.26
CA ALA A 478 12.30 -10.46 7.12
C ALA A 478 13.54 -9.66 6.72
N ASN A 479 13.40 -8.33 6.57
CA ASN A 479 14.54 -7.46 6.34
C ASN A 479 15.23 -7.14 7.68
N PRO A 480 16.57 -6.99 7.76
CA PRO A 480 17.26 -6.70 9.03
C PRO A 480 16.79 -5.44 9.75
N LYS A 481 16.20 -4.48 9.02
CA LYS A 481 15.62 -3.24 9.58
C LYS A 481 14.23 -3.46 10.21
N GLU A 482 13.49 -4.50 9.81
CA GLU A 482 12.14 -4.80 10.31
C GLU A 482 12.18 -5.63 11.61
N ASN A 483 13.31 -6.28 11.93
CA ASN A 483 13.46 -7.15 13.11
C ASN A 483 13.85 -6.41 14.42
N ARG A 484 13.77 -5.07 14.47
CA ARG A 484 14.15 -4.30 15.68
C ARG A 484 13.05 -4.21 16.74
N HIS A 485 12.31 -5.29 16.95
CA HIS A 485 11.46 -5.47 18.13
C HIS A 485 12.03 -6.50 19.14
N GLY A 486 13.26 -6.98 18.92
CA GLY A 486 14.02 -7.72 19.93
C GLY A 486 14.62 -6.77 20.97
N ASN A 487 14.20 -6.93 22.22
CA ASN A 487 14.74 -6.27 23.41
C ASN A 487 16.26 -6.09 23.34
N GLY A 488 16.72 -4.85 23.56
CA GLY A 488 18.09 -4.57 23.94
C GLY A 488 18.41 -5.26 25.25
N ASN A 489 19.00 -6.44 25.16
CA ASN A 489 19.84 -7.03 26.20
C ASN A 489 20.77 -8.05 25.54
N SER A 490 21.90 -7.53 25.07
CA SER A 490 23.15 -8.26 24.89
C SER A 490 24.29 -7.31 25.23
#